data_AF-A0A7W6HTI7-F1
#
_entry.id   AF-A0A7W6HTI7-F1
#
_cell.length_a   1.000
_cell.length_b   1.000
_cell.length_c   1.000
_cell.angle_alpha   90.00
_cell.angle_beta   90.00
_cell.angle_gamma   90.00
#
_symmetry.space_group_name_H-M   'P 1'
#
loop_
_entity.id
_entity.type
_entity.pdbx_description
1 polymer ?
#
loop_
_entity_poly.entity_id
_entity_poly.type
_entity_poly.pdbx_seq_one_letter_code
_entity_poly.pdbx_strand_id
1 'polypeptide(L)' 'MAKKSKGNRIQVILECTEHKESGMPGTSRYITTKNRKNTPERMELRKYNPILRRVTLHREIK' A
#
# COMPACT_ATOMS: atom_id res chain seq x y z
N MET A 1 19.26 -3.29 21.41
CA MET A 1 18.13 -4.00 20.78
C MET A 1 18.57 -4.49 19.40
N ALA A 2 18.66 -5.81 19.20
CA ALA A 2 19.17 -6.38 17.95
C ALA A 2 18.26 -6.04 16.76
N LYS A 3 18.82 -5.41 15.73
CA LYS A 3 18.13 -5.09 14.48
C LYS A 3 17.87 -6.41 13.75
N LYS A 4 16.72 -7.04 13.98
CA LYS A 4 16.29 -8.27 13.29
C LYS A 4 16.46 -8.01 11.80
N SER A 5 17.37 -8.71 11.13
CA SER A 5 17.60 -8.48 9.70
C SER A 5 16.27 -8.75 9.00
N LYS A 6 15.70 -7.70 8.41
CA LYS A 6 14.54 -7.85 7.53
C LYS A 6 15.10 -8.59 6.33
N GLY A 7 14.98 -9.92 6.30
CA GLY A 7 15.47 -10.76 5.21
C GLY A 7 14.76 -10.42 3.89
N ASN A 8 14.00 -11.35 3.32
CA ASN A 8 13.28 -11.08 2.06
C ASN A 8 12.02 -10.21 2.21
N ARG A 9 11.77 -9.66 3.41
CA ARG A 9 10.61 -8.79 3.70
C ARG A 9 10.98 -7.33 3.45
N ILE A 10 10.38 -6.75 2.42
CA ILE A 10 10.53 -5.34 2.06
C ILE A 10 9.30 -4.56 2.53
N GLN A 11 9.50 -3.30 2.88
CA GLN A 11 8.41 -2.37 3.17
C GLN A 11 7.91 -1.80 1.85
N VAL A 12 6.59 -1.84 1.65
CA VAL A 12 5.93 -1.33 0.45
C VAL A 12 4.85 -0.34 0.82
N ILE A 13 4.57 0.57 -0.10
CA ILE A 13 3.53 1.59 0.06
C ILE A 13 2.40 1.30 -0.93
N LEU A 14 1.20 1.15 -0.39
CA LEU A 14 -0.03 1.01 -1.16
C LEU A 14 -0.74 2.37 -1.23
N GLU A 15 -1.07 2.84 -2.43
CA GLU A 15 -1.76 4.10 -2.66
C GLU A 15 -3.10 3.86 -3.34
N CYS A 16 -4.14 4.60 -2.95
CA CYS A 16 -5.45 4.52 -3.56
C CYS A 16 -5.41 4.97 -5.03
N THR A 17 -5.86 4.12 -5.96
CA THR A 17 -5.91 4.45 -7.39
C THR A 17 -7.05 5.41 -7.71
N GLU A 18 -8.22 5.18 -7.12
CA GLU A 18 -9.45 5.96 -7.32
C GLU A 18 -9.36 7.40 -6.77
N HIS A 19 -8.32 7.70 -5.98
CA HIS A 19 -8.23 9.01 -5.32
C HIS A 19 -7.81 10.12 -6.27
N LYS A 20 -6.93 9.82 -7.25
CA LYS A 20 -6.50 10.80 -8.26
C LYS A 20 -7.65 11.34 -9.09
N GLU A 21 -8.67 10.52 -9.33
CA GLU A 21 -9.84 10.87 -10.13
C GLU A 21 -10.92 11.60 -9.32
N SER A 22 -10.86 11.54 -7.99
CA SER A 22 -11.91 12.09 -7.11
C SER A 22 -11.85 13.61 -6.92
N GLY A 23 -10.75 14.28 -7.32
CA GLY A 23 -10.56 15.72 -7.12
C GLY A 23 -10.46 16.17 -5.66
N MET A 24 -10.47 15.24 -4.70
CA MET A 24 -10.39 15.53 -3.27
C MET A 24 -8.94 15.78 -2.84
N PRO A 25 -8.69 16.73 -1.92
CA PRO A 25 -7.36 16.95 -1.39
C PRO A 25 -6.93 15.79 -0.50
N GLY A 26 -5.73 15.27 -0.74
CA GLY A 26 -5.11 14.22 0.07
C GLY A 26 -4.71 13.00 -0.74
N THR A 27 -4.20 11.97 -0.07
CA THR A 27 -3.96 10.66 -0.69
C THR A 27 -3.97 9.59 0.40
N SER A 28 -4.84 8.59 0.24
CA SER A 28 -4.86 7.43 1.15
C SER A 28 -3.67 6.52 0.86
N ARG A 29 -2.76 6.41 1.83
CA ARG A 29 -1.55 5.59 1.75
C ARG A 29 -1.46 4.63 2.93
N TYR A 30 -1.11 3.38 2.63
CA TYR A 30 -0.86 2.34 3.61
C TYR A 30 0.57 1.84 3.50
N ILE A 31 1.21 1.68 4.65
CA ILE A 31 2.54 1.11 4.76
C ILE A 31 2.38 -0.34 5.20
N THR A 32 2.86 -1.27 4.39
CA THR A 32 2.85 -2.70 4.72
C THR A 32 4.20 -3.32 4.39
N THR A 33 4.37 -4.60 4.72
CA THR A 33 5.56 -5.35 4.34
C THR A 33 5.14 -6.51 3.45
N LYS A 34 5.82 -6.70 2.31
CA LYS A 34 5.66 -7.88 1.47
C LYS A 34 6.94 -8.72 1.45
N ASN A 35 6.78 -10.02 1.20
CA ASN A 35 7.91 -10.91 0.97
C ASN A 35 8.22 -10.96 -0.52
N ARG A 36 9.35 -10.38 -0.95
CA ARG A 36 9.74 -10.27 -2.35
C ARG A 36 9.89 -11.64 -3.05
N LYS A 37 10.18 -12.71 -2.29
CA LYS A 37 10.32 -14.07 -2.83
C LYS A 37 8.96 -14.71 -3.16
N ASN A 38 7.96 -14.49 -2.30
CA ASN A 38 6.64 -15.11 -2.46
C ASN A 38 5.72 -14.27 -3.35
N THR A 39 5.90 -12.94 -3.34
CA THR A 39 5.05 -12.00 -4.08
C THR A 39 5.95 -10.99 -4.79
N PRO A 40 6.56 -11.39 -5.92
CA PRO A 40 7.46 -10.53 -6.68
C PRO A 40 6.70 -9.40 -7.40
N GLU A 41 5.44 -9.65 -7.77
CA GLU A 41 4.60 -8.69 -8.50
C GLU A 41 4.09 -7.55 -7.60
N ARG A 42 3.52 -6.53 -8.24
CA ARG A 42 2.92 -5.39 -7.53
C ARG A 42 1.65 -5.84 -6.82
N MET A 43 1.55 -5.55 -5.53
CA MET A 43 0.39 -5.90 -4.74
C MET A 43 -0.77 -4.93 -4.97
N GLU A 44 -1.97 -5.48 -5.10
CA GLU A 44 -3.23 -4.74 -5.16
C GLU A 44 -4.15 -5.24 -4.06
N LEU A 45 -4.58 -4.34 -3.18
CA LEU A 45 -5.46 -4.68 -2.07
C LEU A 45 -6.60 -3.69 -1.96
N ARG A 46 -7.79 -4.21 -1.66
CA ARG A 46 -8.93 -3.40 -1.25
C ARG A 46 -8.72 -2.96 0.20
N LYS A 47 -8.59 -1.65 0.41
CA LYS A 47 -8.42 -1.03 1.73
C LYS A 47 -9.44 0.08 1.88
N TYR A 48 -9.86 0.33 3.11
CA TYR A 48 -10.70 1.47 3.42
C TYR A 48 -9.95 2.76 3.07
N ASN A 49 -10.59 3.71 2.41
CA ASN A 49 -10.05 5.04 2.18
C ASN A 49 -10.75 6.00 3.15
N PRO A 50 -10.05 6.62 4.11
CA PRO A 50 -10.67 7.51 5.09
C PRO A 50 -11.19 8.82 4.46
N ILE A 51 -10.66 9.21 3.30
CA ILE A 51 -11.04 10.44 2.60
C ILE A 51 -12.36 10.23 1.84
N LEU A 52 -12.48 9.13 1.11
CA LEU A 52 -13.70 8.76 0.38
C LEU A 52 -14.73 8.00 1.24
N ARG A 53 -14.36 7.64 2.47
CA ARG A 53 -15.16 6.88 3.43
C ARG A 53 -15.73 5.57 2.88
N ARG A 54 -15.00 4.92 1.97
CA ARG A 54 -15.39 3.65 1.34
C ARG A 54 -14.17 2.78 1.09
N VAL A 55 -14.38 1.50 0.84
CA VAL A 55 -13.31 0.59 0.44
C VAL A 55 -12.96 0.82 -1.03
N THR A 56 -11.69 1.10 -1.30
CA THR A 56 -11.17 1.38 -2.63
C THR A 56 -9.97 0.50 -2.95
N LEU A 57 -9.64 0.39 -4.24
CA LEU A 57 -8.45 -0.31 -4.68
C LEU A 57 -7.20 0.51 -4.35
N HIS A 58 -6.24 -0.13 -3.67
CA HIS A 58 -4.92 0.43 -3.40
C HIS A 58 -3.85 -0.42 -4.07
N ARG A 59 -2.97 0.23 -4.82
CA ARG A 59 -1.90 -0.40 -5.60
C ARG A 59 -0.53 -0.03 -5.08
N GLU A 60 0.39 -0.97 -5.14
CA GLU A 60 1.78 -0.76 -4.77
C GLU A 60 2.49 0.24 -5.68
N ILE A 61 3.10 1.25 -5.06
CA ILE A 61 3.91 2.27 -5.74
C ILE A 61 5.40 2.03 -5.60
N LYS A 62 5.84 1.62 -4.40
CA LYS A 62 7.24 1.52 -4.02
C LYS A 62 7.49 0.26 -3.22
#